data_AF-A0A1I1L1P5-F1
#
_entry.id   AF-A0A1I1L1P5-F1
#
_cell.length_a   1.000
_cell.length_b   1.000
_cell.length_c   1.000
_cell.angle_alpha   90.00
_cell.angle_beta   90.00
_cell.angle_gamma   90.00
#
_symmetry.space_group_name_H-M   'P 1'
#
loop_
_entity.id
_entity.type
_entity.pdbx_description
1 polymer ?
#
loop_
_entity_poly.entity_id
_entity_poly.type
_entity_poly.pdbx_seq_one_letter_code
_entity_poly.pdbx_strand_id
1 'polypeptide(L)'
;MNNEQIPELFRDEYTEYIYDVTCFGEPINPDNADDVTSGISRAIELEARPVFLEGVSARLTQLGVPCSAEDNELMLTEVKRRYKEILGFSCPRTVQEWIKGTTPGVTNRRNHYDLCYALEMDFQQTAVFFQKHYLTMPFNVKSNVDAVFMYALYHKKPYSAVTELLDKSKGFVSQENAHTSTSQIISTILDIDDDEKFLRYLSEHCYNNEQQFQLARSIISDEIETVRSILLRYEADRILNSERLGSLTIEALLGVKYQGSGKKNKDSKLPKRFTESLPNDVTLGKIINGDVASYDLLRKTLMLLKFYNFYYEAENNDPNTIGGNLMDFYEELNSVLISCGFAQLYVRHPFDCLLLYCANSYDPIDTLYCVIQNGRN
;
A
#
# COMPACT_ATOMS: atom_id res chain seq x y z
N MET A 1 11.03 -3.69 -22.02
CA MET A 1 11.58 -3.73 -20.65
C MET A 1 10.94 -4.93 -19.99
N ASN A 2 11.73 -5.95 -19.62
CA ASN A 2 11.17 -7.18 -19.06
C ASN A 2 10.61 -6.92 -17.66
N ASN A 3 9.33 -7.27 -17.46
CA ASN A 3 8.61 -7.29 -16.18
C ASN A 3 9.16 -8.37 -15.19
N GLU A 4 10.29 -9.01 -15.50
CA GLU A 4 10.81 -10.19 -14.77
C GLU A 4 11.54 -9.88 -13.45
N GLN A 5 11.65 -8.62 -13.03
CA GLN A 5 12.46 -8.24 -11.85
C GLN A 5 11.64 -7.95 -10.58
N ILE A 6 10.31 -7.90 -10.65
CA ILE A 6 9.47 -7.87 -9.46
C ILE A 6 8.99 -9.31 -9.25
N PRO A 7 9.34 -9.98 -8.13
CA PRO A 7 8.95 -11.37 -7.92
C PRO A 7 7.44 -11.50 -8.02
N GLU A 8 6.97 -12.27 -8.99
CA GLU A 8 5.57 -12.67 -9.06
C GLU A 8 5.25 -13.42 -7.75
N LEU A 9 4.19 -13.01 -7.06
CA LEU A 9 3.79 -13.63 -5.80
C LEU A 9 3.50 -15.11 -6.07
N PHE A 10 4.22 -16.02 -5.41
CA PHE A 10 3.85 -17.43 -5.45
C PHE A 10 2.43 -17.60 -4.91
N ARG A 11 1.61 -18.38 -5.63
CA ARG A 11 0.25 -18.73 -5.19
C ARG A 11 0.33 -19.60 -3.95
N ASP A 12 -0.29 -19.13 -2.87
CA ASP A 12 -0.52 -19.87 -1.63
C ASP A 12 -1.96 -19.62 -1.15
N GLU A 13 -2.36 -20.25 -0.04
CA GLU A 13 -3.70 -20.11 0.55
C GLU A 13 -4.03 -18.67 0.99
N TYR A 14 -3.01 -17.81 1.09
CA TYR A 14 -3.14 -16.40 1.40
C TYR A 14 -3.26 -15.52 0.15
N THR A 15 -3.27 -16.11 -1.05
CA THR A 15 -3.32 -15.35 -2.29
C THR A 15 -4.73 -15.37 -2.89
N GLU A 16 -5.36 -14.20 -2.95
CA GLU A 16 -6.54 -13.97 -3.77
C GLU A 16 -6.13 -13.06 -4.93
N TYR A 17 -6.36 -13.53 -6.16
CA TYR A 17 -6.19 -12.71 -7.35
C TYR A 17 -7.53 -12.18 -7.80
N ILE A 18 -7.52 -10.96 -8.33
CA ILE A 18 -8.68 -10.42 -9.01
C ILE A 18 -9.07 -11.26 -10.25
N TYR A 19 -8.09 -11.97 -10.83
CA TYR A 19 -8.25 -12.87 -11.97
C TYR A 19 -8.98 -14.18 -11.63
N ASP A 20 -9.22 -14.47 -10.36
CA ASP A 20 -10.03 -15.63 -9.99
C ASP A 20 -11.51 -15.28 -10.25
N VAL A 21 -12.18 -16.05 -11.12
CA VAL A 21 -13.54 -15.80 -11.66
C VAL A 21 -14.61 -15.57 -10.57
N THR A 22 -14.32 -15.94 -9.31
CA THR A 22 -15.22 -15.84 -8.16
C THR A 22 -14.86 -14.73 -7.17
N CYS A 23 -13.86 -13.89 -7.46
CA CYS A 23 -13.28 -12.99 -6.46
C CYS A 23 -14.34 -12.05 -5.83
N PHE A 24 -15.13 -11.38 -6.67
CA PHE A 24 -16.21 -10.48 -6.23
C PHE A 24 -17.62 -10.93 -6.66
N GLY A 25 -17.74 -11.99 -7.48
CA GLY A 25 -19.03 -12.48 -7.97
C GLY A 25 -19.64 -11.57 -9.04
N GLU A 26 -20.97 -11.51 -9.08
CA GLU A 26 -21.72 -10.68 -10.03
C GLU A 26 -21.48 -9.17 -9.78
N PRO A 27 -21.56 -8.33 -10.82
CA PRO A 27 -21.43 -6.89 -10.67
C PRO A 27 -22.45 -6.28 -9.70
N ILE A 28 -21.97 -5.33 -8.91
CA ILE A 28 -22.73 -4.66 -7.85
C ILE A 28 -23.69 -3.64 -8.44
N ASN A 29 -24.93 -3.60 -7.93
CA ASN A 29 -25.86 -2.52 -8.20
C ASN A 29 -25.85 -1.52 -7.03
N PRO A 30 -25.42 -0.25 -7.23
CA PRO A 30 -25.37 0.75 -6.14
C PRO A 30 -26.74 1.06 -5.53
N ASP A 31 -27.83 0.90 -6.28
CA ASP A 31 -29.20 1.08 -5.78
C ASP A 31 -29.64 -0.06 -4.85
N ASN A 32 -28.92 -1.19 -4.86
CA ASN A 32 -29.18 -2.33 -4.00
C ASN A 32 -28.35 -2.23 -2.71
N ALA A 33 -29.03 -1.87 -1.61
CA ALA A 33 -28.40 -1.74 -0.30
C ALA A 33 -27.73 -3.04 0.21
N ASP A 34 -28.23 -4.21 -0.18
CA ASP A 34 -27.66 -5.50 0.24
C ASP A 34 -26.31 -5.75 -0.45
N ASP A 35 -26.16 -5.34 -1.71
CA ASP A 35 -24.90 -5.47 -2.46
C ASP A 35 -23.84 -4.54 -1.84
N VAL A 36 -24.19 -3.27 -1.58
CA VAL A 36 -23.29 -2.31 -0.90
C VAL A 36 -22.87 -2.81 0.48
N THR A 37 -23.81 -3.35 1.26
CA THR A 37 -23.54 -3.89 2.61
C THR A 37 -22.66 -5.14 2.57
N SER A 38 -22.77 -5.95 1.53
CA SER A 38 -21.96 -7.15 1.35
C SER A 38 -20.47 -6.81 1.15
N GLY A 39 -20.18 -5.78 0.35
CA GLY A 39 -18.82 -5.26 0.20
C GLY A 39 -18.21 -4.76 1.50
N ILE A 40 -18.97 -3.95 2.25
CA ILE A 40 -18.55 -3.45 3.57
C ILE A 40 -18.28 -4.61 4.54
N SER A 41 -19.18 -5.60 4.59
CA SER A 41 -19.04 -6.78 5.45
C SER A 41 -17.77 -7.56 5.13
N ARG A 42 -17.50 -7.83 3.85
CA ARG A 42 -16.27 -8.51 3.42
C ARG A 42 -15.02 -7.76 3.88
N ALA A 43 -15.00 -6.44 3.75
CA ALA A 43 -13.84 -5.64 4.14
C ALA A 43 -13.64 -5.58 5.66
N ILE A 44 -14.73 -5.61 6.43
CA ILE A 44 -14.68 -5.74 7.90
C ILE A 44 -14.14 -7.10 8.32
N GLU A 45 -14.55 -8.18 7.65
CA GLU A 45 -13.99 -9.51 7.87
C GLU A 45 -12.48 -9.53 7.60
N LEU A 46 -12.03 -8.91 6.51
CA LEU A 46 -10.60 -8.79 6.20
C LEU A 46 -9.83 -7.98 7.25
N GLU A 47 -10.39 -6.88 7.78
CA GLU A 47 -9.78 -6.08 8.85
C GLU A 47 -9.68 -6.86 10.16
N ALA A 48 -10.66 -7.70 10.46
CA ALA A 48 -10.68 -8.51 11.68
C ALA A 48 -9.66 -9.67 11.67
N ARG A 49 -9.17 -10.07 10.48
CA ARG A 49 -8.21 -11.16 10.37
C ARG A 49 -6.85 -10.81 10.97
N PRO A 50 -6.24 -11.69 11.76
CA PRO A 50 -4.89 -11.50 12.28
C PRO A 50 -3.83 -11.84 11.22
N VAL A 51 -3.90 -11.23 10.04
CA VAL A 51 -3.10 -11.61 8.84
C VAL A 51 -1.59 -11.63 9.08
N PHE A 52 -1.10 -10.78 9.97
CA PHE A 52 0.30 -10.78 10.38
C PHE A 52 0.67 -12.06 11.16
N LEU A 53 -0.17 -12.46 12.12
CA LEU A 53 0.04 -13.67 12.93
C LEU A 53 -0.14 -14.94 12.09
N GLU A 54 -1.08 -14.93 11.14
CA GLU A 54 -1.22 -16.00 10.13
C GLU A 54 0.11 -16.20 9.39
N GLY A 55 0.74 -15.11 8.92
CA GLY A 55 2.04 -15.19 8.25
C GLY A 55 3.16 -15.71 9.15
N VAL A 56 3.25 -15.19 10.39
CA VAL A 56 4.30 -15.63 11.33
C VAL A 56 4.15 -17.12 11.66
N SER A 57 2.93 -17.56 12.00
CA SER A 57 2.66 -18.96 12.35
C SER A 57 2.91 -19.91 11.17
N ALA A 58 2.49 -19.54 9.96
CA ALA A 58 2.79 -20.30 8.75
C ALA A 58 4.30 -20.44 8.53
N ARG A 59 5.06 -19.35 8.71
CA ARG A 59 6.52 -19.40 8.56
C ARG A 59 7.19 -20.24 9.65
N LEU A 60 6.78 -20.11 10.91
CA LEU A 60 7.33 -20.92 12.00
C LEU A 60 7.05 -22.41 11.79
N THR A 61 5.88 -22.76 11.27
CA THR A 61 5.54 -24.13 10.89
C THR A 61 6.46 -24.66 9.80
N GLN A 62 6.77 -23.86 8.77
CA GLN A 62 7.77 -24.23 7.74
C GLN A 62 9.17 -24.44 8.32
N LEU A 63 9.50 -23.72 9.41
CA LEU A 63 10.77 -23.86 10.13
C LEU A 63 10.77 -24.99 11.17
N GLY A 64 9.73 -25.83 11.18
CA GLY A 64 9.64 -27.00 12.05
C GLY A 64 9.05 -26.73 13.44
N VAL A 65 8.38 -25.59 13.64
CA VAL A 65 7.65 -25.26 14.88
C VAL A 65 6.16 -25.18 14.57
N PRO A 66 5.40 -26.28 14.70
CA PRO A 66 3.97 -26.28 14.41
C PRO A 66 3.22 -25.33 15.35
N CYS A 67 2.60 -24.30 14.79
CA CYS A 67 1.78 -23.35 15.52
C CYS A 67 0.75 -22.69 14.60
N SER A 68 -0.28 -22.11 15.21
CA SER A 68 -1.34 -21.34 14.57
C SER A 68 -1.26 -19.85 14.94
N ALA A 69 -2.08 -19.02 14.30
CA ALA A 69 -2.18 -17.59 14.62
C ALA A 69 -2.70 -17.30 16.03
N GLU A 70 -3.27 -18.30 16.73
CA GLU A 70 -3.76 -18.17 18.11
C GLU A 70 -2.69 -18.48 19.16
N ASP A 71 -1.58 -19.12 18.75
CA ASP A 71 -0.51 -19.60 19.64
C ASP A 71 0.50 -18.50 20.00
N ASN A 72 0.01 -17.34 20.46
CA ASN A 72 0.81 -16.14 20.68
C ASN A 72 2.03 -16.36 21.58
N GLU A 73 1.90 -17.11 22.67
CA GLU A 73 3.01 -17.37 23.60
C GLU A 73 4.09 -18.27 22.99
N LEU A 74 3.69 -19.27 22.19
CA LEU A 74 4.62 -20.15 21.49
C LEU A 74 5.37 -19.37 20.40
N MET A 75 4.63 -18.63 19.57
CA MET A 75 5.22 -17.75 18.55
C MET A 75 6.17 -16.73 19.19
N LEU A 76 5.78 -16.09 20.28
CA LEU A 76 6.59 -15.08 20.95
C LEU A 76 7.89 -15.68 21.52
N THR A 77 7.80 -16.86 22.12
CA THR A 77 8.96 -17.59 22.66
C THR A 77 9.94 -17.92 21.53
N GLU A 78 9.44 -18.46 20.42
CA GLU A 78 10.26 -18.86 19.29
C GLU A 78 10.88 -17.66 18.56
N VAL A 79 10.11 -16.60 18.34
CA VAL A 79 10.64 -15.34 17.77
C VAL A 79 11.73 -14.76 18.66
N LYS A 80 11.54 -14.72 19.99
CA LYS A 80 12.59 -14.25 20.93
C LYS A 80 13.87 -15.09 20.85
N ARG A 81 13.73 -16.41 20.78
CA ARG A 81 14.84 -17.34 20.64
C ARG A 81 15.62 -17.07 19.36
N ARG A 82 14.91 -16.94 18.23
CA ARG A 82 15.47 -16.66 16.90
C ARG A 82 16.19 -15.33 16.80
N TYR A 83 15.63 -14.26 17.37
CA TYR A 83 16.32 -12.96 17.46
C TYR A 83 17.68 -13.10 18.16
N LYS A 84 17.71 -13.81 19.29
CA LYS A 84 18.94 -14.01 20.07
C LYS A 84 19.96 -14.87 19.34
N GLU A 85 19.54 -15.98 18.73
CA GLU A 85 20.44 -16.94 18.10
C GLU A 85 20.91 -16.51 16.71
N ILE A 86 20.03 -15.94 15.88
CA ILE A 86 20.32 -15.61 14.49
C ILE A 86 20.86 -14.19 14.36
N LEU A 87 20.29 -13.22 15.10
CA LEU A 87 20.68 -11.82 15.00
C LEU A 87 21.64 -11.36 16.10
N GLY A 88 21.75 -12.13 17.19
CA GLY A 88 22.66 -11.83 18.30
C GLY A 88 22.13 -10.77 19.29
N PHE A 89 20.87 -10.37 19.21
CA PHE A 89 20.28 -9.38 20.14
C PHE A 89 18.84 -9.71 20.54
N SER A 90 18.36 -9.06 21.60
CA SER A 90 17.03 -9.29 22.14
C SER A 90 15.92 -8.76 21.22
N CYS A 91 14.85 -9.56 21.03
CA CYS A 91 13.68 -9.15 20.27
C CYS A 91 13.11 -7.79 20.76
N PRO A 92 13.00 -6.77 19.89
CA PRO A 92 12.50 -5.46 20.27
C PRO A 92 11.09 -5.50 20.84
N ARG A 93 10.78 -4.64 21.82
CA ARG A 93 9.44 -4.57 22.43
C ARG A 93 8.34 -4.41 21.40
N THR A 94 8.55 -3.57 20.38
CA THR A 94 7.58 -3.35 19.30
C THR A 94 7.21 -4.64 18.57
N VAL A 95 8.19 -5.48 18.25
CA VAL A 95 7.96 -6.78 17.59
C VAL A 95 7.24 -7.74 18.54
N GLN A 96 7.59 -7.75 19.82
CA GLN A 96 6.86 -8.54 20.82
C GLN A 96 5.38 -8.15 20.91
N GLU A 97 5.06 -6.86 20.88
CA GLU A 97 3.67 -6.39 20.89
C GLU A 97 2.93 -6.75 19.60
N TRP A 98 3.63 -6.87 18.46
CA TRP A 98 3.02 -7.38 17.23
C TRP A 98 2.57 -8.83 17.36
N ILE A 99 3.41 -9.69 17.92
CA ILE A 99 3.06 -11.10 18.17
C ILE A 99 1.91 -11.23 19.18
N LYS A 100 1.71 -10.23 20.04
CA LYS A 100 0.55 -10.16 20.96
C LYS A 100 -0.72 -9.57 20.32
N GLY A 101 -0.70 -9.30 19.02
CA GLY A 101 -1.87 -8.84 18.26
C GLY A 101 -1.90 -7.34 17.95
N THR A 102 -0.85 -6.58 18.28
CA THR A 102 -0.76 -5.19 17.79
C THR A 102 -0.44 -5.18 16.30
N THR A 103 -1.21 -4.46 15.51
CA THR A 103 -0.94 -4.32 14.07
C THR A 103 0.43 -3.69 13.81
N PRO A 104 1.29 -4.31 12.98
CA PRO A 104 2.54 -3.70 12.54
C PRO A 104 2.32 -2.35 11.84
N GLY A 105 3.04 -1.31 12.27
CA GLY A 105 2.97 0.02 11.67
C GLY A 105 4.12 0.27 10.70
N VAL A 106 3.91 1.10 9.68
CA VAL A 106 4.86 1.28 8.54
C VAL A 106 6.08 2.16 8.81
N THR A 107 6.23 2.74 10.00
CA THR A 107 7.23 3.80 10.29
C THR A 107 8.60 3.27 10.75
N ASN A 108 8.68 2.05 11.30
CA ASN A 108 9.94 1.42 11.69
C ASN A 108 10.21 0.18 10.84
N ARG A 109 10.61 0.43 9.59
CA ARG A 109 10.83 -0.63 8.59
C ARG A 109 11.96 -1.59 8.96
N ARG A 110 12.97 -1.13 9.72
CA ARG A 110 14.05 -2.01 10.23
C ARG A 110 13.49 -3.19 11.02
N ASN A 111 12.56 -2.96 11.95
CA ASN A 111 11.96 -4.05 12.73
C ASN A 111 11.24 -5.10 11.85
N HIS A 112 10.73 -4.71 10.68
CA HIS A 112 10.06 -5.63 9.76
C HIS A 112 11.10 -6.58 9.15
N TYR A 113 12.19 -6.03 8.63
CA TYR A 113 13.26 -6.82 8.04
C TYR A 113 14.03 -7.65 9.07
N ASP A 114 14.28 -7.11 10.27
CA ASP A 114 14.89 -7.86 11.36
C ASP A 114 14.06 -9.11 11.68
N LEU A 115 12.72 -8.99 11.69
CA LEU A 115 11.85 -10.15 11.89
C LEU A 115 11.97 -11.15 10.74
N CYS A 116 11.99 -10.68 9.48
CA CYS A 116 12.20 -11.55 8.32
C CYS A 116 13.54 -12.30 8.39
N TYR A 117 14.63 -11.66 8.81
CA TYR A 117 15.92 -12.32 9.04
C TYR A 117 15.86 -13.33 10.19
N ALA A 118 15.21 -12.98 11.32
CA ALA A 118 15.01 -13.93 12.43
C ALA A 118 14.16 -15.14 12.02
N LEU A 119 13.24 -14.96 11.08
CA LEU A 119 12.44 -16.03 10.48
C LEU A 119 13.11 -16.66 9.25
N GLU A 120 14.41 -16.41 9.06
CA GLU A 120 15.25 -16.99 8.01
C GLU A 120 14.64 -16.87 6.61
N MET A 121 13.91 -15.77 6.34
CA MET A 121 13.29 -15.53 5.05
C MET A 121 14.33 -15.08 4.03
N ASP A 122 14.24 -15.61 2.80
CA ASP A 122 15.01 -15.10 1.67
C ASP A 122 14.39 -13.82 1.08
N PHE A 123 15.00 -13.31 0.01
CA PHE A 123 14.53 -12.12 -0.70
C PHE A 123 13.06 -12.22 -1.15
N GLN A 124 12.67 -13.34 -1.74
CA GLN A 124 11.33 -13.52 -2.28
C GLN A 124 10.30 -13.75 -1.18
N GLN A 125 10.63 -14.59 -0.19
CA GLN A 125 9.80 -14.81 1.00
C GLN A 125 9.56 -13.51 1.76
N THR A 126 10.60 -12.68 1.90
CA THR A 126 10.47 -11.35 2.51
C THR A 126 9.54 -10.46 1.69
N ALA A 127 9.70 -10.43 0.36
CA ALA A 127 8.84 -9.62 -0.49
C ALA A 127 7.36 -10.01 -0.37
N VAL A 128 7.08 -11.32 -0.42
CA VAL A 128 5.74 -11.90 -0.24
C VAL A 128 5.19 -11.54 1.14
N PHE A 129 6.00 -11.68 2.19
CA PHE A 129 5.56 -11.43 3.56
C PHE A 129 5.16 -9.96 3.78
N PHE A 130 5.91 -9.02 3.21
CA PHE A 130 5.56 -7.60 3.27
C PHE A 130 4.22 -7.30 2.60
N GLN A 131 4.00 -7.86 1.41
CA GLN A 131 2.76 -7.62 0.66
C GLN A 131 1.56 -8.29 1.34
N LYS A 132 1.67 -9.55 1.75
CA LYS A 132 0.53 -10.35 2.23
C LYS A 132 0.23 -10.21 3.72
N HIS A 133 1.26 -10.01 4.55
CA HIS A 133 1.13 -10.11 6.02
C HIS A 133 1.44 -8.78 6.72
N TYR A 134 2.33 -7.96 6.17
CA TYR A 134 2.46 -6.55 6.60
C TYR A 134 1.51 -5.61 5.87
N LEU A 135 0.92 -6.05 4.74
CA LEU A 135 0.04 -5.24 3.90
C LEU A 135 0.70 -3.93 3.43
N THR A 136 1.99 -4.00 3.09
CA THR A 136 2.78 -2.83 2.68
C THR A 136 3.83 -3.17 1.63
N MET A 137 4.48 -2.15 1.07
CA MET A 137 5.53 -2.34 0.07
C MET A 137 6.72 -3.09 0.66
N PRO A 138 7.31 -4.07 -0.06
CA PRO A 138 8.48 -4.79 0.39
C PRO A 138 9.75 -3.96 0.45
N PHE A 139 10.20 -3.34 -0.65
CA PHE A 139 11.48 -2.63 -0.70
C PHE A 139 11.32 -1.22 -1.27
N ASN A 140 11.31 -0.20 -0.41
CA ASN A 140 11.41 1.19 -0.87
C ASN A 140 12.89 1.54 -1.11
N VAL A 141 13.41 1.25 -2.31
CA VAL A 141 14.85 1.41 -2.63
C VAL A 141 15.41 2.82 -2.51
N LYS A 142 14.55 3.84 -2.40
CA LYS A 142 14.97 5.22 -2.15
C LYS A 142 15.14 5.53 -0.66
N SER A 143 14.72 4.61 0.22
CA SER A 143 15.06 4.61 1.65
C SER A 143 16.38 3.85 1.86
N ASN A 144 17.34 4.49 2.53
CA ASN A 144 18.65 3.86 2.80
C ASN A 144 18.52 2.52 3.55
N VAL A 145 17.61 2.47 4.52
CA VAL A 145 17.37 1.25 5.31
C VAL A 145 16.89 0.12 4.42
N ASP A 146 15.87 0.39 3.62
CA ASP A 146 15.27 -0.58 2.70
C ASP A 146 16.24 -1.04 1.62
N ALA A 147 17.02 -0.12 1.04
CA ALA A 147 18.04 -0.44 0.05
C ALA A 147 19.09 -1.41 0.60
N VAL A 148 19.58 -1.18 1.83
CA VAL A 148 20.54 -2.07 2.50
C VAL A 148 19.93 -3.46 2.72
N PHE A 149 18.70 -3.54 3.20
CA PHE A 149 18.03 -4.83 3.41
C PHE A 149 17.75 -5.56 2.09
N MET A 150 17.31 -4.85 1.06
CA MET A 150 17.08 -5.40 -0.27
C MET A 150 18.36 -6.02 -0.83
N TYR A 151 19.45 -5.24 -0.84
CA TYR A 151 20.78 -5.69 -1.27
C TYR A 151 21.23 -6.93 -0.49
N ALA A 152 21.17 -6.86 0.85
CA ALA A 152 21.63 -7.95 1.70
C ALA A 152 20.82 -9.24 1.50
N LEU A 153 19.49 -9.15 1.39
CA LEU A 153 18.63 -10.32 1.15
C LEU A 153 18.88 -10.92 -0.24
N TYR A 154 19.02 -10.08 -1.27
CA TYR A 154 19.24 -10.55 -2.64
C TYR A 154 20.58 -11.27 -2.80
N HIS A 155 21.66 -10.69 -2.24
CA HIS A 155 22.99 -11.30 -2.26
C HIS A 155 23.24 -12.28 -1.11
N LYS A 156 22.20 -12.66 -0.36
CA LYS A 156 22.26 -13.65 0.75
C LYS A 156 23.33 -13.32 1.79
N LYS A 157 23.50 -12.04 2.10
CA LYS A 157 24.45 -11.54 3.09
C LYS A 157 23.98 -11.89 4.51
N PRO A 158 24.89 -12.20 5.43
CA PRO A 158 24.51 -12.41 6.84
C PRO A 158 24.05 -11.11 7.49
N TYR A 159 23.28 -11.20 8.55
CA TYR A 159 22.77 -10.03 9.27
C TYR A 159 23.88 -9.14 9.88
N SER A 160 25.07 -9.69 10.14
CA SER A 160 26.24 -8.90 10.53
C SER A 160 26.63 -7.87 9.47
N ALA A 161 26.58 -8.26 8.18
CA ALA A 161 26.84 -7.36 7.07
C ALA A 161 25.77 -6.26 6.96
N VAL A 162 24.49 -6.59 7.19
CA VAL A 162 23.41 -5.59 7.27
C VAL A 162 23.74 -4.52 8.32
N THR A 163 24.16 -4.94 9.51
CA THR A 163 24.50 -4.01 10.60
C THR A 163 25.68 -3.11 10.20
N GLU A 164 26.72 -3.68 9.60
CA GLU A 164 27.88 -2.93 9.13
C GLU A 164 27.52 -1.91 8.03
N LEU A 165 26.72 -2.31 7.04
CA LEU A 165 26.28 -1.44 5.96
C LEU A 165 25.39 -0.30 6.47
N LEU A 166 24.44 -0.62 7.36
CA LEU A 166 23.62 0.40 8.02
C LEU A 166 24.49 1.38 8.80
N ASP A 167 25.47 0.89 9.56
CA ASP A 167 26.38 1.73 10.34
C ASP A 167 27.25 2.63 9.46
N LYS A 168 27.81 2.10 8.36
CA LYS A 168 28.62 2.88 7.40
C LYS A 168 27.79 3.90 6.61
N SER A 169 26.49 3.64 6.42
CA SER A 169 25.57 4.56 5.76
C SER A 169 25.00 5.64 6.69
N LYS A 170 25.28 5.57 8.00
CA LYS A 170 24.85 6.61 8.96
C LYS A 170 25.50 7.94 8.59
N GLY A 171 24.68 8.90 8.17
CA GLY A 171 25.12 10.26 7.87
C GLY A 171 25.30 10.56 6.39
N PHE A 172 24.94 9.64 5.49
CA PHE A 172 24.78 10.01 4.08
C PHE A 172 23.69 11.09 3.95
N VAL A 173 23.95 12.07 3.09
CA VAL A 173 23.10 13.26 2.90
C VAL A 173 22.37 13.16 1.57
N SER A 174 21.10 13.55 1.56
CA SER A 174 20.29 13.59 0.35
C SER A 174 20.90 14.52 -0.70
N GLN A 175 20.94 14.06 -1.95
CA GLN A 175 21.44 14.85 -3.07
C GLN A 175 20.28 15.63 -3.71
N GLU A 176 20.49 16.90 -4.08
CA GLU A 176 19.42 17.78 -4.58
C GLU A 176 18.77 17.29 -5.89
N ASN A 177 19.51 16.58 -6.75
CA ASN A 177 19.10 16.22 -8.13
C ASN A 177 18.93 14.71 -8.37
N ALA A 178 18.56 13.94 -7.36
CA ALA A 178 18.37 12.50 -7.52
C ALA A 178 17.02 12.21 -8.25
N HIS A 179 17.01 12.26 -9.58
CA HIS A 179 15.83 11.99 -10.42
C HIS A 179 15.80 10.60 -11.06
N THR A 180 16.55 9.64 -10.51
CA THR A 180 16.60 8.27 -11.04
C THR A 180 15.26 7.54 -10.83
N SER A 181 14.77 6.86 -11.88
CA SER A 181 13.56 6.05 -11.75
C SER A 181 13.77 4.87 -10.80
N THR A 182 12.72 4.49 -10.06
CA THR A 182 12.78 3.39 -9.07
C THR A 182 13.28 2.08 -9.68
N SER A 183 12.84 1.74 -10.89
CA SER A 183 13.24 0.50 -11.57
C SER A 183 14.74 0.49 -11.93
N GLN A 184 15.29 1.63 -12.34
CA GLN A 184 16.73 1.75 -12.60
C GLN A 184 17.56 1.63 -11.31
N ILE A 185 17.07 2.19 -10.20
CA ILE A 185 17.70 2.04 -8.89
C ILE A 185 17.72 0.57 -8.49
N ILE A 186 16.59 -0.13 -8.61
CA ILE A 186 16.49 -1.56 -8.32
C ILE A 186 17.51 -2.35 -9.15
N SER A 187 17.46 -2.25 -10.49
CA SER A 187 18.39 -2.99 -11.36
C SER A 187 19.84 -2.73 -10.99
N THR A 188 20.20 -1.47 -10.74
CA THR A 188 21.57 -1.10 -10.38
C THR A 188 21.99 -1.74 -9.06
N ILE A 189 21.14 -1.71 -8.03
CA ILE A 189 21.46 -2.33 -6.73
C ILE A 189 21.65 -3.84 -6.89
N LEU A 190 20.79 -4.51 -7.66
CA LEU A 190 20.84 -5.96 -7.87
C LEU A 190 22.08 -6.41 -8.66
N ASP A 191 22.61 -5.55 -9.53
CA ASP A 191 23.82 -5.82 -10.33
C ASP A 191 25.12 -5.55 -9.56
N ILE A 192 25.05 -4.88 -8.41
CA ILE A 192 26.23 -4.63 -7.57
C ILE A 192 26.57 -5.87 -6.76
N ASP A 193 27.79 -6.39 -6.89
CA ASP A 193 28.25 -7.60 -6.22
C ASP A 193 29.22 -7.35 -5.04
N ASP A 194 29.50 -6.09 -4.75
CA ASP A 194 30.54 -5.64 -3.81
C ASP A 194 30.02 -4.59 -2.83
N ASP A 195 30.36 -4.76 -1.55
CA ASP A 195 29.83 -3.94 -0.46
C ASP A 195 30.34 -2.49 -0.52
N GLU A 196 31.58 -2.27 -0.98
CA GLU A 196 32.14 -0.91 -1.13
C GLU A 196 31.51 -0.18 -2.32
N LYS A 197 31.32 -0.88 -3.45
CA LYS A 197 30.57 -0.35 -4.61
C LYS A 197 29.13 0.00 -4.21
N PHE A 198 28.47 -0.84 -3.43
CA PHE A 198 27.11 -0.60 -2.96
C PHE A 198 27.05 0.61 -2.03
N LEU A 199 27.98 0.75 -1.08
CA LEU A 199 28.03 1.93 -0.21
C LEU A 199 28.31 3.22 -0.97
N ARG A 200 29.21 3.18 -1.97
CA ARG A 200 29.45 4.33 -2.85
C ARG A 200 28.18 4.72 -3.59
N TYR A 201 27.51 3.75 -4.21
CA TYR A 201 26.23 3.97 -4.87
C TYR A 201 25.20 4.59 -3.91
N LEU A 202 25.03 4.00 -2.73
CA LEU A 202 24.07 4.49 -1.74
C LEU A 202 24.38 5.93 -1.30
N SER A 203 25.66 6.30 -1.16
CA SER A 203 26.07 7.67 -0.82
C SER A 203 25.77 8.69 -1.92
N GLU A 204 25.77 8.26 -3.19
CA GLU A 204 25.45 9.07 -4.36
C GLU A 204 23.92 9.16 -4.59
N HIS A 205 23.16 8.22 -4.05
CA HIS A 205 21.72 8.04 -4.28
C HIS A 205 20.91 8.05 -2.97
N CYS A 206 21.10 9.08 -2.14
CA CYS A 206 20.29 9.32 -0.94
C CYS A 206 19.08 10.23 -1.25
N TYR A 207 17.89 9.81 -0.80
CA TYR A 207 16.64 10.53 -1.02
C TYR A 207 15.93 10.85 0.31
N ASN A 208 15.52 12.11 0.47
CA ASN A 208 14.62 12.49 1.57
C ASN A 208 13.17 12.05 1.28
N ASN A 209 12.27 12.19 2.26
CA ASN A 209 10.87 11.76 2.12
C ASN A 209 10.16 12.43 0.94
N GLU A 210 10.47 13.70 0.67
CA GLU A 210 9.88 14.47 -0.42
C GLU A 210 10.34 13.93 -1.79
N GLN A 211 11.64 13.61 -1.91
CA GLN A 211 12.28 13.08 -3.11
C GLN A 211 11.83 11.64 -3.43
N GLN A 212 11.60 10.81 -2.41
CA GLN A 212 11.22 9.41 -2.59
C GLN A 212 9.95 9.28 -3.45
N PHE A 213 8.97 10.17 -3.24
CA PHE A 213 7.65 10.11 -3.87
C PHE A 213 7.41 11.22 -4.92
N GLN A 214 8.45 11.82 -5.49
CA GLN A 214 8.31 12.89 -6.50
C GLN A 214 7.46 12.46 -7.71
N LEU A 215 7.72 11.27 -8.27
CA LEU A 215 6.92 10.76 -9.40
C LEU A 215 5.45 10.60 -9.01
N ALA A 216 5.17 10.03 -7.85
CA ALA A 216 3.81 9.90 -7.34
C ALA A 216 3.11 11.26 -7.23
N ARG A 217 3.81 12.28 -6.72
CA ARG A 217 3.28 13.64 -6.62
C ARG A 217 3.02 14.28 -7.97
N SER A 218 3.92 14.08 -8.94
CA SER A 218 3.72 14.57 -10.30
C SER A 218 2.44 13.98 -10.89
N ILE A 219 2.29 12.65 -10.83
CA ILE A 219 1.11 11.96 -11.35
C ILE A 219 -0.15 12.40 -10.59
N ILE A 220 -0.10 12.51 -9.25
CA ILE A 220 -1.24 13.02 -8.47
C ILE A 220 -1.64 14.42 -8.93
N SER A 221 -0.69 15.32 -9.18
CA SER A 221 -0.99 16.65 -9.69
C SER A 221 -1.66 16.62 -11.06
N ASP A 222 -1.16 15.80 -11.99
CA ASP A 222 -1.74 15.65 -13.34
C ASP A 222 -3.16 15.08 -13.29
N GLU A 223 -3.39 14.08 -12.43
CA GLU A 223 -4.71 13.47 -12.23
C GLU A 223 -5.68 14.45 -11.54
N ILE A 224 -5.22 15.30 -10.62
CA ILE A 224 -6.02 16.39 -10.02
C ILE A 224 -6.46 17.39 -11.10
N GLU A 225 -5.56 17.79 -11.99
CA GLU A 225 -5.91 18.72 -13.07
C GLU A 225 -6.93 18.09 -14.04
N THR A 226 -6.84 16.78 -14.27
CA THR A 226 -7.85 16.04 -15.05
C THR A 226 -9.22 16.12 -14.39
N VAL A 227 -9.33 15.80 -13.08
CA VAL A 227 -10.59 15.93 -12.32
C VAL A 227 -11.11 17.36 -12.35
N ARG A 228 -10.24 18.37 -12.16
CA ARG A 228 -10.63 19.78 -12.18
C ARG A 228 -11.16 20.20 -13.55
N SER A 229 -10.57 19.71 -14.63
CA SER A 229 -11.03 19.99 -15.99
C SER A 229 -12.44 19.43 -16.23
N ILE A 230 -12.72 18.23 -15.71
CA ILE A 230 -14.05 17.59 -15.73
C ILE A 230 -15.06 18.44 -14.97
N LEU A 231 -14.73 18.84 -13.74
CA LEU A 231 -15.60 19.65 -12.88
C LEU A 231 -15.92 21.01 -13.52
N LEU A 232 -14.92 21.66 -14.12
CA LEU A 232 -15.10 22.95 -14.80
C LEU A 232 -15.98 22.86 -16.05
N ARG A 233 -15.97 21.73 -16.78
CA ARG A 233 -16.88 21.50 -17.92
C ARG A 233 -18.34 21.42 -17.47
N TYR A 234 -18.61 20.79 -16.34
CA TYR A 234 -19.97 20.62 -15.80
C TYR A 234 -20.56 21.90 -15.20
N GLU A 235 -19.72 22.82 -14.72
CA GLU A 235 -20.14 24.04 -14.04
C GLU A 235 -20.03 25.32 -14.90
N ALA A 236 -19.99 25.23 -16.23
CA ALA A 236 -19.90 26.41 -17.12
C ALA A 236 -21.00 27.49 -16.87
N ASP A 237 -22.10 27.13 -16.20
CA ASP A 237 -23.20 28.03 -15.81
C ASP A 237 -23.06 28.65 -14.40
N ARG A 238 -22.07 28.27 -13.59
CA ARG A 238 -21.82 28.80 -12.24
C ARG A 238 -20.38 29.27 -12.12
N ILE A 239 -20.20 30.54 -11.76
CA ILE A 239 -18.88 31.15 -11.54
C ILE A 239 -18.15 30.38 -10.43
N LEU A 240 -17.31 29.42 -10.83
CA LEU A 240 -16.52 28.63 -9.92
C LEU A 240 -15.31 29.45 -9.48
N ASN A 241 -15.24 29.79 -8.21
CA ASN A 241 -14.04 30.37 -7.63
C ASN A 241 -12.95 29.29 -7.55
N SER A 242 -11.76 29.57 -8.09
CA SER A 242 -10.57 28.72 -7.99
C SER A 242 -10.29 28.22 -6.56
N GLU A 243 -10.65 29.03 -5.55
CA GLU A 243 -10.52 28.68 -4.13
C GLU A 243 -11.38 27.49 -3.69
N ARG A 244 -12.42 27.10 -4.45
CA ARG A 244 -13.28 25.94 -4.14
C ARG A 244 -12.87 24.65 -4.85
N LEU A 245 -11.92 24.71 -5.79
CA LEU A 245 -11.53 23.55 -6.59
C LEU A 245 -11.01 22.40 -5.72
N GLY A 246 -10.26 22.68 -4.66
CA GLY A 246 -9.81 21.65 -3.72
C GLY A 246 -10.98 20.87 -3.09
N SER A 247 -11.98 21.59 -2.58
CA SER A 247 -13.17 20.97 -1.97
C SER A 247 -14.02 20.21 -2.96
N LEU A 248 -14.16 20.70 -4.19
CA LEU A 248 -14.87 19.98 -5.25
C LEU A 248 -14.12 18.72 -5.69
N THR A 249 -12.79 18.77 -5.75
CA THR A 249 -11.99 17.56 -5.98
C THR A 249 -12.24 16.53 -4.87
N ILE A 250 -12.24 16.94 -3.60
CA ILE A 250 -12.56 16.01 -2.49
C ILE A 250 -13.99 15.47 -2.59
N GLU A 251 -14.96 16.31 -2.95
CA GLU A 251 -16.35 15.89 -3.16
C GLU A 251 -16.47 14.88 -4.30
N ALA A 252 -15.76 15.08 -5.41
CA ALA A 252 -15.71 14.16 -6.53
C ALA A 252 -15.03 12.83 -6.18
N LEU A 253 -14.03 12.83 -5.29
CA LEU A 253 -13.35 11.58 -4.92
C LEU A 253 -14.11 10.76 -3.88
N LEU A 254 -14.88 11.42 -3.01
CA LEU A 254 -15.45 10.78 -1.82
C LEU A 254 -16.98 10.89 -1.70
N GLY A 255 -17.64 11.62 -2.59
CA GLY A 255 -19.10 11.79 -2.61
C GLY A 255 -19.65 12.62 -1.44
N VAL A 256 -18.80 13.40 -0.77
CA VAL A 256 -19.14 14.09 0.48
C VAL A 256 -18.67 15.54 0.48
N LYS A 257 -19.61 16.46 0.74
CA LYS A 257 -19.33 17.89 0.91
C LYS A 257 -18.59 18.15 2.22
N TYR A 258 -17.41 18.77 2.15
CA TYR A 258 -16.69 19.21 3.34
C TYR A 258 -17.27 20.51 3.93
N GLN A 259 -18.56 20.51 4.31
CA GLN A 259 -19.18 21.44 5.30
C GLN A 259 -20.48 20.85 5.88
N GLY A 260 -20.52 19.54 6.12
CA GLY A 260 -21.58 18.92 6.93
C GLY A 260 -21.16 18.85 8.39
N SER A 261 -21.67 19.76 9.22
CA SER A 261 -21.64 19.70 10.68
C SER A 261 -22.48 18.54 11.23
N GLY A 262 -22.25 17.32 10.74
CA GLY A 262 -22.77 16.09 11.34
C GLY A 262 -21.85 15.67 12.48
N LYS A 263 -22.41 15.49 13.68
CA LYS A 263 -21.69 14.88 14.81
C LYS A 263 -20.91 13.65 14.32
N LYS A 264 -19.64 13.54 14.70
CA LYS A 264 -18.88 12.29 14.59
C LYS A 264 -19.69 11.18 15.26
N ASN A 265 -20.42 10.38 14.48
CA ASN A 265 -20.92 9.11 14.99
C ASN A 265 -19.69 8.29 15.35
N LYS A 266 -19.70 7.76 16.58
CA LYS A 266 -18.52 7.14 17.20
C LYS A 266 -18.17 5.79 16.58
N ASP A 267 -19.09 5.19 15.82
CA ASP A 267 -18.95 3.87 15.24
C ASP A 267 -19.11 3.96 13.73
N SER A 268 -18.01 4.20 13.01
CA SER A 268 -18.01 4.00 11.55
C SER A 268 -18.17 2.50 11.28
N LYS A 269 -19.07 2.15 10.36
CA LYS A 269 -19.22 0.76 9.89
C LYS A 269 -18.13 0.34 8.89
N LEU A 270 -17.25 1.27 8.52
CA LEU A 270 -16.14 0.98 7.60
C LEU A 270 -14.89 0.51 8.34
N PRO A 271 -14.09 -0.35 7.69
CA PRO A 271 -12.77 -0.72 8.21
C PRO A 271 -11.92 0.50 8.55
N LYS A 272 -11.13 0.41 9.62
CA LYS A 272 -10.23 1.48 10.02
C LYS A 272 -9.20 1.78 8.92
N ARG A 273 -8.65 0.74 8.29
CA ARG A 273 -7.71 0.87 7.17
C ARG A 273 -8.33 1.51 5.93
N PHE A 274 -9.66 1.48 5.80
CA PHE A 274 -10.34 2.21 4.74
C PHE A 274 -10.38 3.70 5.06
N THR A 275 -10.75 4.06 6.29
CA THR A 275 -11.02 5.45 6.68
C THR A 275 -9.78 6.26 7.09
N GLU A 276 -8.71 5.60 7.52
CA GLU A 276 -7.45 6.27 7.86
C GLU A 276 -6.77 6.83 6.61
N SER A 277 -6.10 7.99 6.76
CA SER A 277 -5.34 8.65 5.69
C SER A 277 -6.11 8.97 4.39
N LEU A 278 -7.44 8.99 4.40
CA LEU A 278 -8.21 9.50 3.27
C LEU A 278 -7.91 10.99 3.03
N PRO A 279 -7.86 11.45 1.77
CA PRO A 279 -7.65 12.85 1.47
C PRO A 279 -8.83 13.70 1.96
N ASN A 280 -8.51 14.89 2.45
CA ASN A 280 -9.44 15.99 2.74
C ASN A 280 -8.81 17.30 2.24
N ASP A 281 -9.51 18.42 2.36
CA ASP A 281 -9.04 19.72 1.87
C ASP A 281 -7.64 20.09 2.37
N VAL A 282 -7.38 19.85 3.66
CA VAL A 282 -6.10 20.20 4.28
C VAL A 282 -4.98 19.30 3.74
N THR A 283 -5.21 17.99 3.67
CA THR A 283 -4.18 17.06 3.19
C THR A 283 -3.96 17.16 1.69
N LEU A 284 -5.01 17.45 0.92
CA LEU A 284 -4.90 17.71 -0.52
C LEU A 284 -4.09 18.98 -0.77
N GLY A 285 -4.35 20.05 -0.01
CA GLY A 285 -3.53 21.27 -0.06
C GLY A 285 -2.06 21.00 0.25
N LYS A 286 -1.76 20.17 1.26
CA LYS A 286 -0.38 19.74 1.56
C LYS A 286 0.27 19.00 0.39
N ILE A 287 -0.47 18.09 -0.27
CA ILE A 287 0.05 17.35 -1.41
C ILE A 287 0.40 18.31 -2.56
N ILE A 288 -0.53 19.20 -2.91
CA ILE A 288 -0.39 20.20 -3.99
C ILE A 288 0.79 21.15 -3.72
N ASN A 289 0.93 21.62 -2.47
CA ASN A 289 1.99 22.56 -2.10
C ASN A 289 3.36 21.89 -1.90
N GLY A 290 3.46 20.57 -2.02
CA GLY A 290 4.71 19.84 -1.82
C GLY A 290 5.08 19.60 -0.35
N ASP A 291 4.18 19.85 0.61
CA ASP A 291 4.40 19.60 2.03
C ASP A 291 4.49 18.10 2.34
N VAL A 292 5.10 17.76 3.48
CA VAL A 292 5.24 16.38 3.98
C VAL A 292 3.88 15.67 4.03
N ALA A 293 3.80 14.53 3.33
CA ALA A 293 2.63 13.65 3.30
C ALA A 293 3.08 12.20 3.57
N SER A 294 2.22 11.42 4.23
CA SER A 294 2.52 10.01 4.49
C SER A 294 2.40 9.17 3.23
N TYR A 295 3.12 8.04 3.21
CA TYR A 295 3.00 7.01 2.17
C TYR A 295 1.54 6.61 1.92
N ASP A 296 0.79 6.32 2.99
CA ASP A 296 -0.60 5.83 2.89
C ASP A 296 -1.54 6.91 2.33
N LEU A 297 -1.35 8.17 2.74
CA LEU A 297 -2.11 9.31 2.20
C LEU A 297 -1.85 9.50 0.71
N LEU A 298 -0.58 9.48 0.27
CA LEU A 298 -0.23 9.64 -1.14
C LEU A 298 -0.78 8.47 -1.98
N ARG A 299 -0.60 7.22 -1.52
CA ARG A 299 -1.10 6.02 -2.20
C ARG A 299 -2.62 6.08 -2.36
N LYS A 300 -3.37 6.32 -1.28
CA LYS A 300 -4.84 6.40 -1.35
C LYS A 300 -5.34 7.55 -2.20
N THR A 301 -4.69 8.71 -2.14
CA THR A 301 -5.05 9.86 -2.99
C THR A 301 -4.88 9.53 -4.47
N LEU A 302 -3.74 8.93 -4.84
CA LEU A 302 -3.49 8.48 -6.21
C LEU A 302 -4.52 7.45 -6.67
N MET A 303 -4.80 6.44 -5.84
CA MET A 303 -5.78 5.39 -6.17
C MET A 303 -7.19 5.95 -6.41
N LEU A 304 -7.64 6.88 -5.56
CA LEU A 304 -8.96 7.51 -5.70
C LEU A 304 -9.03 8.40 -6.96
N LEU A 305 -7.97 9.16 -7.25
CA LEU A 305 -7.89 9.97 -8.47
C LEU A 305 -7.95 9.11 -9.73
N LYS A 306 -7.13 8.04 -9.78
CA LYS A 306 -7.14 7.08 -10.90
C LYS A 306 -8.52 6.41 -11.04
N PHE A 307 -9.14 6.02 -9.93
CA PHE A 307 -10.47 5.44 -9.93
C PHE A 307 -11.50 6.39 -10.54
N TYR A 308 -11.55 7.64 -10.06
CA TYR A 308 -12.49 8.63 -10.59
C TYR A 308 -12.24 8.89 -12.08
N ASN A 309 -11.00 9.21 -12.48
CA ASN A 309 -10.70 9.57 -13.86
C ASN A 309 -10.93 8.42 -14.84
N PHE A 310 -10.66 7.17 -14.43
CA PHE A 310 -10.93 5.99 -15.27
C PHE A 310 -12.44 5.77 -15.45
N TYR A 311 -13.20 5.74 -14.35
CA TYR A 311 -14.62 5.38 -14.39
C TYR A 311 -15.55 6.53 -14.74
N TYR A 312 -15.07 7.77 -14.77
CA TYR A 312 -15.87 8.93 -15.17
C TYR A 312 -16.37 8.83 -16.62
N GLU A 313 -15.58 8.24 -17.53
CA GLU A 313 -15.95 8.05 -18.94
C GLU A 313 -16.18 6.57 -19.30
N ALA A 314 -16.03 5.64 -18.36
CA ALA A 314 -16.17 4.22 -18.63
C ALA A 314 -17.64 3.81 -18.77
N GLU A 315 -17.93 2.98 -19.78
CA GLU A 315 -19.26 2.39 -19.97
C GLU A 315 -19.36 1.05 -19.21
N ASN A 316 -20.17 1.00 -18.15
CA ASN A 316 -20.40 -0.21 -17.35
C ASN A 316 -21.82 -0.76 -17.56
N ASN A 317 -22.12 -1.13 -18.81
CA ASN A 317 -23.49 -1.47 -19.23
C ASN A 317 -23.88 -2.95 -18.98
N ASP A 318 -22.91 -3.86 -18.97
CA ASP A 318 -23.13 -5.29 -18.81
C ASP A 318 -21.95 -5.97 -18.09
N PRO A 319 -22.16 -7.18 -17.51
CA PRO A 319 -21.14 -7.85 -16.72
C PRO A 319 -19.81 -8.12 -17.43
N ASN A 320 -19.81 -8.37 -18.74
CA ASN A 320 -18.56 -8.63 -19.46
C ASN A 320 -17.75 -7.35 -19.62
N THR A 321 -18.42 -6.25 -19.95
CA THR A 321 -17.78 -4.94 -20.06
C THR A 321 -17.27 -4.46 -18.69
N ILE A 322 -18.04 -4.65 -17.62
CA ILE A 322 -17.61 -4.36 -16.24
C ILE A 322 -16.37 -5.17 -15.88
N GLY A 323 -16.37 -6.47 -16.16
CA GLY A 323 -15.21 -7.33 -15.94
C GLY A 323 -13.98 -6.89 -16.73
N GLY A 324 -14.15 -6.47 -17.99
CA GLY A 324 -13.07 -5.90 -18.80
C GLY A 324 -12.49 -4.61 -18.21
N ASN A 325 -13.36 -3.64 -17.91
CA ASN A 325 -12.97 -2.36 -17.32
C ASN A 325 -12.29 -2.54 -15.94
N LEU A 326 -12.76 -3.50 -15.14
CA LEU A 326 -12.13 -3.86 -13.87
C LEU A 326 -10.69 -4.33 -14.06
N MET A 327 -10.45 -5.19 -15.05
CA MET A 327 -9.10 -5.70 -15.36
C MET A 327 -8.19 -4.60 -15.89
N ASP A 328 -8.67 -3.80 -16.84
CA ASP A 328 -7.91 -2.68 -17.41
C ASP A 328 -7.53 -1.68 -16.32
N PHE A 329 -8.47 -1.33 -15.44
CA PHE A 329 -8.21 -0.48 -14.27
C PHE A 329 -7.19 -1.10 -13.31
N TYR A 330 -7.32 -2.39 -13.01
CA TYR A 330 -6.40 -3.11 -12.11
C TYR A 330 -4.97 -3.13 -12.66
N GLU A 331 -4.80 -3.42 -13.95
CA GLU A 331 -3.50 -3.46 -14.62
C GLU A 331 -2.88 -2.05 -14.71
N GLU A 332 -3.65 -1.06 -15.15
CA GLU A 332 -3.18 0.33 -15.26
C GLU A 332 -2.79 0.89 -13.88
N LEU A 333 -3.64 0.72 -12.88
CA LEU A 333 -3.37 1.21 -11.53
C LEU A 333 -2.14 0.51 -10.94
N ASN A 334 -1.98 -0.80 -11.08
CA ASN A 334 -0.78 -1.49 -10.61
C ASN A 334 0.49 -1.02 -11.31
N SER A 335 0.45 -0.81 -12.63
CA SER A 335 1.58 -0.26 -13.39
C SER A 335 2.03 1.10 -12.83
N VAL A 336 1.06 1.99 -12.57
CA VAL A 336 1.32 3.31 -11.97
C VAL A 336 1.86 3.17 -10.54
N LEU A 337 1.21 2.37 -9.68
CA LEU A 337 1.65 2.15 -8.30
C LEU A 337 3.08 1.64 -8.24
N ILE A 338 3.44 0.64 -9.06
CA ILE A 338 4.80 0.10 -9.16
C ILE A 338 5.78 1.21 -9.55
N SER A 339 5.49 1.98 -10.59
CA SER A 339 6.37 3.06 -11.05
C SER A 339 6.64 4.11 -9.96
N CYS A 340 5.61 4.42 -9.16
CA CYS A 340 5.67 5.36 -8.05
C CYS A 340 6.40 4.84 -6.81
N GLY A 341 6.74 3.55 -6.75
CA GLY A 341 7.22 2.94 -5.51
C GLY A 341 6.11 2.80 -4.46
N PHE A 342 4.89 2.46 -4.89
CA PHE A 342 3.79 2.04 -4.03
C PHE A 342 3.48 0.54 -4.16
N ALA A 343 2.95 -0.03 -3.09
CA ALA A 343 2.50 -1.41 -3.05
C ALA A 343 1.35 -1.59 -4.05
N GLN A 344 1.44 -2.65 -4.83
CA GLN A 344 0.39 -3.11 -5.73
C GLN A 344 -0.92 -3.36 -4.97
N LEU A 345 -2.02 -3.40 -5.71
CA LEU A 345 -3.34 -3.77 -5.23
C LEU A 345 -3.33 -5.19 -4.67
N TYR A 346 -3.84 -5.35 -3.46
CA TYR A 346 -3.99 -6.65 -2.85
C TYR A 346 -5.42 -6.84 -2.34
N VAL A 347 -6.14 -7.82 -2.89
CA VAL A 347 -7.57 -8.05 -2.60
C VAL A 347 -7.84 -8.28 -1.11
N ARG A 348 -6.87 -8.77 -0.34
CA ARG A 348 -7.03 -8.96 1.12
C ARG A 348 -6.67 -7.72 1.95
N HIS A 349 -6.23 -6.63 1.32
CA HIS A 349 -6.09 -5.34 1.98
C HIS A 349 -7.47 -4.65 2.04
N PRO A 350 -8.03 -4.26 3.20
CA PRO A 350 -9.41 -3.76 3.30
C PRO A 350 -9.74 -2.55 2.40
N PHE A 351 -8.81 -1.59 2.26
CA PHE A 351 -8.99 -0.46 1.35
C PHE A 351 -9.06 -0.89 -0.12
N ASP A 352 -8.01 -1.57 -0.61
CA ASP A 352 -7.93 -2.09 -1.97
C ASP A 352 -9.12 -3.01 -2.31
N CYS A 353 -9.53 -3.88 -1.38
CA CYS A 353 -10.70 -4.75 -1.53
C CYS A 353 -11.96 -3.95 -1.83
N LEU A 354 -12.26 -2.92 -1.02
CA LEU A 354 -13.46 -2.11 -1.21
C LEU A 354 -13.38 -1.29 -2.50
N LEU A 355 -12.21 -0.76 -2.84
CA LEU A 355 -12.05 -0.01 -4.08
C LEU A 355 -12.30 -0.91 -5.30
N LEU A 356 -11.76 -2.13 -5.30
CA LEU A 356 -11.98 -3.11 -6.36
C LEU A 356 -13.41 -3.66 -6.38
N TYR A 357 -14.03 -3.80 -5.21
CA TYR A 357 -15.44 -4.14 -5.11
C TYR A 357 -16.34 -3.06 -5.73
N CYS A 358 -16.02 -1.78 -5.50
CA CYS A 358 -16.71 -0.67 -6.16
C CYS A 358 -16.44 -0.64 -7.67
N ALA A 359 -15.22 -0.97 -8.11
CA ALA A 359 -14.90 -1.08 -9.54
C ALA A 359 -15.71 -2.19 -10.25
N ASN A 360 -16.05 -3.27 -9.55
CA ASN A 360 -16.92 -4.35 -10.04
C ASN A 360 -18.41 -3.99 -9.94
N SER A 361 -18.85 -2.83 -10.45
CA SER A 361 -20.24 -2.39 -10.33
C SER A 361 -20.77 -1.72 -11.60
N TYR A 362 -22.09 -1.57 -11.69
CA TYR A 362 -22.74 -0.86 -12.80
C TYR A 362 -22.47 0.65 -12.80
N ASP A 363 -22.18 1.25 -11.64
CA ASP A 363 -21.71 2.63 -11.50
C ASP A 363 -20.66 2.70 -10.37
N PRO A 364 -19.37 2.59 -10.70
CA PRO A 364 -18.31 2.50 -9.70
C PRO A 364 -18.16 3.74 -8.82
N ILE A 365 -18.39 4.93 -9.38
CA ILE A 365 -18.28 6.19 -8.65
C ILE A 365 -19.43 6.29 -7.65
N ASP A 366 -20.67 6.04 -8.07
CA ASP A 366 -21.81 6.07 -7.16
C ASP A 366 -21.76 4.94 -6.12
N THR A 367 -21.28 3.76 -6.51
CA THR A 367 -21.06 2.64 -5.57
C THR A 367 -20.07 3.04 -4.46
N LEU A 368 -18.95 3.68 -4.81
CA LEU A 368 -17.99 4.19 -3.83
C LEU A 368 -18.64 5.23 -2.89
N TYR A 369 -19.47 6.11 -3.43
CA TYR A 369 -20.19 7.09 -2.62
C TYR A 369 -21.18 6.42 -1.66
N CYS A 370 -21.96 5.46 -2.14
CA CYS A 370 -22.86 4.65 -1.32
C CYS A 370 -22.10 3.93 -0.20
N VAL A 371 -20.94 3.33 -0.49
CA VAL A 371 -20.08 2.69 0.53
C VAL A 371 -19.64 3.69 1.60
N ILE A 372 -19.16 4.86 1.19
CA ILE A 372 -18.69 5.91 2.11
C ILE A 372 -19.84 6.47 2.96
N GLN A 373 -21.01 6.68 2.36
CA GLN A 373 -22.19 7.22 3.05
C GLN A 373 -22.80 6.20 4.03
N ASN A 374 -23.00 4.95 3.60
CA ASN A 374 -23.47 3.85 4.47
C ASN A 374 -22.48 3.56 5.60
N GLY A 375 -21.19 3.83 5.38
CA GLY A 375 -20.14 3.73 6.39
C GLY A 375 -20.16 4.80 7.49
N ARG A 376 -20.81 5.94 7.24
CA ARG A 376 -20.92 7.09 8.17
C ARG A 376 -22.22 7.11 8.98
N ASN A 377 -23.26 6.44 8.48
CA ASN A 377 -24.58 6.28 9.11
C ASN A 377 -24.65 5.01 9.94
#